data_AF-A0A8T6IM36-F1
#
_entry.id   AF-A0A8T6IM36-F1
#
_cell.length_a   1.000
_cell.length_b   1.000
_cell.length_c   1.000
_cell.angle_alpha   90.00
_cell.angle_beta   90.00
_cell.angle_gamma   90.00
#
_symmetry.space_group_name_H-M   'P 1'
#
loop_
_entity.id
_entity.type
_entity.pdbx_description
1 polymer ?
#
loop_
_entity_poly.entity_id
_entity_poly.type
_entity_poly.pdbx_seq_one_letter_code
_entity_poly.pdbx_strand_id
1 'polypeptide(L)'
;MKLYFLRHGIAEDLAASDFDRALTKRGRRRVATSAKVMKRLSLEPVRIFSSPRLRARQTAEIIADALDMPVTISEAVNFGFDHGDLRRLTRKLDADDEVMFVGHNPDMSLLVSELTGLDLSMKKGGLARIDVLGRSVDEGELVWLIAPKVFDALGMAAKEAGKRDDALKATPAQKTPATSQPLHSLIQRRWSPVGFDRERDIDRATLLSILEAARWAASSSNLQPWRFIVAPRANEPEFQKILSILREGNQSWAQHAAVLMIAVTHKFRAPDVENRHASHDLGLAISQLVLQALDHNVYVHQMGGFYPDKAREVYDIPEDFEPFTAIALGYQTLNLDHLSESHREREGAPRQRQALIEMVFNGSWGQPADFLNESNR
;
A
#
# COMPACT_ATOMS: atom_id res chain seq x y z
N MET A 1 8.65 -22.88 7.28
CA MET A 1 7.29 -23.25 6.85
C MET A 1 6.32 -22.37 7.62
N LYS A 2 5.18 -21.98 7.03
CA LYS A 2 4.18 -21.15 7.72
C LYS A 2 2.97 -21.99 8.10
N LEU A 3 2.73 -22.10 9.39
CA LEU A 3 1.66 -22.90 9.97
C LEU A 3 0.52 -21.99 10.43
N TYR A 4 -0.68 -22.23 9.93
CA TYR A 4 -1.89 -21.50 10.27
C TYR A 4 -2.81 -22.36 11.13
N PHE A 5 -3.06 -21.94 12.37
CA PHE A 5 -3.99 -22.64 13.27
C PHE A 5 -5.29 -21.84 13.37
N LEU A 6 -6.41 -22.45 12.97
CA LEU A 6 -7.73 -21.82 12.97
C LEU A 6 -8.68 -22.61 13.88
N ARG A 7 -9.11 -21.97 14.96
CA ARG A 7 -10.21 -22.52 15.76
C ARG A 7 -11.53 -22.34 14.99
N HIS A 8 -12.35 -23.38 14.94
CA HIS A 8 -13.67 -23.34 14.28
C HIS A 8 -14.54 -22.12 14.70
N GLY A 9 -15.44 -21.72 13.80
CA GLY A 9 -16.39 -20.62 14.01
C GLY A 9 -17.46 -20.89 15.07
N ILE A 10 -18.36 -19.92 15.29
CA ILE A 10 -19.43 -20.03 16.29
C ILE A 10 -20.46 -21.10 15.84
N ALA A 11 -20.48 -22.23 16.55
CA ALA A 11 -21.39 -23.34 16.33
C ALA A 11 -22.62 -23.28 17.24
N GLU A 12 -23.68 -23.98 16.83
CA GLU A 12 -24.92 -24.17 17.60
C GLU A 12 -24.63 -24.82 18.95
N ASP A 13 -25.46 -24.59 19.96
CA ASP A 13 -25.26 -25.17 21.28
C ASP A 13 -25.82 -26.59 21.40
N LEU A 14 -26.84 -26.93 20.59
CA LEU A 14 -27.50 -28.24 20.56
C LEU A 14 -27.61 -28.75 19.12
N ALA A 15 -27.38 -30.06 18.94
CA ALA A 15 -27.58 -30.80 17.70
C ALA A 15 -27.84 -32.29 18.06
N ALA A 16 -28.08 -33.14 17.06
CA ALA A 16 -28.29 -34.58 17.26
C ALA A 16 -27.09 -35.25 17.97
N SER A 17 -25.87 -34.75 17.72
CA SER A 17 -24.64 -35.10 18.45
C SER A 17 -23.69 -33.89 18.48
N ASP A 18 -22.67 -33.87 19.35
CA ASP A 18 -21.65 -32.80 19.31
C ASP A 18 -20.92 -32.75 17.96
N PHE A 19 -20.76 -33.92 17.32
CA PHE A 19 -20.13 -34.07 16.02
C PHE A 19 -20.88 -33.30 14.91
N ASP A 20 -22.22 -33.27 15.02
CA ASP A 20 -23.14 -32.70 14.03
C ASP A 20 -23.47 -31.23 14.27
N ARG A 21 -22.88 -30.59 15.29
CA ARG A 21 -23.10 -29.17 15.55
C ARG A 21 -22.63 -28.34 14.37
N ALA A 22 -23.56 -27.66 13.71
CA ALA A 22 -23.26 -26.79 12.58
C ALA A 22 -22.81 -25.40 13.05
N LEU A 23 -22.17 -24.66 12.15
CA LEU A 23 -22.00 -23.22 12.32
C LEU A 23 -23.36 -22.53 12.35
N THR A 24 -23.59 -21.72 13.38
CA THR A 24 -24.74 -20.81 13.43
C THR A 24 -24.73 -19.85 12.24
N LYS A 25 -25.89 -19.25 11.91
CA LYS A 25 -25.97 -18.17 10.90
C LYS A 25 -24.99 -17.03 11.17
N ARG A 26 -24.80 -16.66 12.45
CA ARG A 26 -23.80 -15.66 12.88
C ARG A 26 -22.37 -16.17 12.66
N GLY A 27 -22.10 -17.42 13.00
CA GLY A 27 -20.81 -18.09 12.80
C GLY A 27 -20.40 -18.10 11.35
N ARG A 28 -21.26 -18.55 10.44
CA ARG A 28 -21.00 -18.56 8.99
C ARG A 28 -20.68 -17.17 8.45
N ARG A 29 -21.47 -16.16 8.83
CA ARG A 29 -21.22 -14.76 8.45
C ARG A 29 -19.85 -14.26 8.92
N ARG A 30 -19.46 -14.57 10.17
CA ARG A 30 -18.16 -14.14 10.70
C ARG A 30 -17.01 -14.86 10.00
N VAL A 31 -17.11 -16.17 9.80
CA VAL A 31 -16.09 -16.94 9.06
C VAL A 31 -15.96 -16.40 7.63
N ALA A 32 -17.07 -16.06 6.95
CA ALA A 32 -17.01 -15.45 5.62
C ALA A 32 -16.33 -14.06 5.63
N THR A 33 -16.49 -13.26 6.69
CA THR A 33 -15.71 -12.02 6.86
C THR A 33 -14.22 -12.33 7.04
N SER A 34 -13.87 -13.28 7.89
CA SER A 34 -12.49 -13.73 8.09
C SER A 34 -11.87 -14.22 6.77
N ALA A 35 -12.59 -15.01 5.98
CA ALA A 35 -12.15 -15.51 4.68
C ALA A 35 -11.74 -14.38 3.72
N LYS A 36 -12.56 -13.33 3.65
CA LYS A 36 -12.27 -12.14 2.82
C LYS A 36 -11.02 -11.41 3.30
N VAL A 37 -10.83 -11.30 4.62
CA VAL A 37 -9.62 -10.68 5.19
C VAL A 37 -8.39 -11.54 4.91
N MET A 38 -8.48 -12.86 5.08
CA MET A 38 -7.39 -13.80 4.78
C MET A 38 -6.95 -13.70 3.31
N LYS A 39 -7.90 -13.61 2.36
CA LYS A 39 -7.59 -13.38 0.94
C LYS A 39 -6.83 -12.07 0.70
N ARG A 40 -7.21 -10.99 1.40
CA ARG A 40 -6.52 -9.68 1.31
C ARG A 40 -5.14 -9.68 1.94
N LEU A 41 -4.96 -10.47 3.00
CA LEU A 41 -3.66 -10.71 3.62
C LEU A 41 -2.76 -11.62 2.75
N SER A 42 -3.24 -12.04 1.56
CA SER A 42 -2.50 -12.88 0.62
C SER A 42 -1.97 -14.16 1.26
N LEU A 43 -2.82 -14.82 2.07
CA LEU A 43 -2.55 -16.17 2.55
C LEU A 43 -2.70 -17.14 1.38
N GLU A 44 -1.68 -17.95 1.14
CA GLU A 44 -1.63 -18.90 0.01
C GLU A 44 -1.30 -20.31 0.52
N PRO A 45 -2.12 -20.89 1.42
CA PRO A 45 -1.88 -22.23 1.93
C PRO A 45 -1.93 -23.25 0.79
N VAL A 46 -0.85 -24.03 0.61
CA VAL A 46 -0.82 -25.16 -0.34
C VAL A 46 -1.73 -26.31 0.11
N ARG A 47 -2.14 -26.30 1.39
CA ARG A 47 -3.08 -27.29 1.95
C ARG A 47 -3.89 -26.75 3.12
N ILE A 48 -5.17 -27.09 3.15
CA ILE A 48 -6.07 -26.85 4.29
C ILE A 48 -6.53 -28.20 4.85
N PHE A 49 -6.13 -28.52 6.07
CA PHE A 49 -6.63 -29.68 6.80
C PHE A 49 -7.77 -29.26 7.73
N SER A 50 -8.85 -30.03 7.73
CA SER A 50 -9.99 -29.78 8.61
C SER A 50 -10.37 -31.02 9.41
N SER A 51 -10.75 -30.81 10.66
CA SER A 51 -11.41 -31.84 11.46
C SER A 51 -12.70 -32.30 10.77
N PRO A 52 -13.07 -33.59 10.90
CA PRO A 52 -14.30 -34.14 10.31
C PRO A 52 -15.58 -33.56 10.92
N ARG A 53 -15.54 -32.98 12.13
CA ARG A 53 -16.72 -32.39 12.78
C ARG A 53 -17.31 -31.26 11.96
N LEU A 54 -18.64 -31.20 11.91
CA LEU A 54 -19.36 -30.35 10.97
C LEU A 54 -18.99 -28.87 11.07
N ARG A 55 -18.89 -28.31 12.29
CA ARG A 55 -18.46 -26.91 12.51
C ARG A 55 -17.07 -26.58 11.98
N ALA A 56 -16.11 -27.50 12.08
CA ALA A 56 -14.74 -27.30 11.61
C ALA A 56 -14.67 -27.45 10.09
N ARG A 57 -15.34 -28.48 9.54
CA ARG A 57 -15.49 -28.68 8.10
C ARG A 57 -16.12 -27.45 7.43
N GLN A 58 -17.27 -26.99 7.91
CA GLN A 58 -17.93 -25.78 7.39
C GLN A 58 -17.07 -24.52 7.53
N THR A 59 -16.27 -24.43 8.60
CA THR A 59 -15.32 -23.31 8.74
C THR A 59 -14.27 -23.38 7.64
N ALA A 60 -13.66 -24.55 7.44
CA ALA A 60 -12.63 -24.75 6.43
C ALA A 60 -13.18 -24.54 5.02
N GLU A 61 -14.35 -25.08 4.68
CA GLU A 61 -15.00 -24.91 3.37
C GLU A 61 -15.20 -23.43 3.03
N ILE A 62 -15.72 -22.62 3.95
CA ILE A 62 -15.90 -21.19 3.71
C ILE A 62 -14.57 -20.46 3.47
N ILE A 63 -13.50 -20.84 4.18
CA ILE A 63 -12.16 -20.26 3.96
C ILE A 63 -11.59 -20.72 2.61
N ALA A 64 -11.69 -22.01 2.34
CA ALA A 64 -11.18 -22.68 1.16
C ALA A 64 -11.82 -22.14 -0.12
N ASP A 65 -13.14 -21.93 -0.14
CA ASP A 65 -13.86 -21.28 -1.24
C ASP A 65 -13.34 -19.86 -1.53
N ALA A 66 -12.93 -19.11 -0.49
CA ALA A 66 -12.42 -17.76 -0.68
C ALA A 66 -10.97 -17.75 -1.20
N LEU A 67 -10.17 -18.72 -0.77
CA LEU A 67 -8.76 -18.87 -1.13
C LEU A 67 -8.53 -19.74 -2.38
N ASP A 68 -9.60 -20.29 -2.97
CA ASP A 68 -9.54 -21.18 -4.14
C ASP A 68 -8.68 -22.44 -3.89
N MET A 69 -8.84 -23.04 -2.71
CA MET A 69 -8.07 -24.22 -2.28
C MET A 69 -8.99 -25.38 -1.92
N PRO A 70 -8.56 -26.64 -2.11
CA PRO A 70 -9.31 -27.79 -1.63
C PRO A 70 -9.14 -28.00 -0.12
N VAL A 71 -10.17 -28.53 0.54
CA VAL A 71 -10.10 -28.97 1.94
C VAL A 71 -9.81 -30.46 2.00
N THR A 72 -8.79 -30.85 2.79
CA THR A 72 -8.52 -32.24 3.15
C THR A 72 -9.10 -32.53 4.53
N ILE A 73 -10.09 -33.41 4.60
CA ILE A 73 -10.62 -33.88 5.90
C ILE A 73 -9.63 -34.85 6.53
N SER A 74 -9.29 -34.64 7.80
CA SER A 74 -8.33 -35.46 8.51
C SER A 74 -8.74 -35.65 9.97
N GLU A 75 -8.83 -36.91 10.41
CA GLU A 75 -9.03 -37.27 11.82
C GLU A 75 -7.90 -36.75 12.73
N ALA A 76 -6.71 -36.50 12.15
CA ALA A 76 -5.58 -35.96 12.89
C ALA A 76 -5.88 -34.57 13.49
N VAL A 77 -6.72 -33.75 12.84
CA VAL A 77 -7.04 -32.38 13.31
C VAL A 77 -8.32 -32.37 14.17
N ASN A 78 -8.75 -33.53 14.67
CA ASN A 78 -9.93 -33.71 15.50
C ASN A 78 -9.66 -33.31 16.97
N PHE A 79 -10.37 -33.89 17.95
CA PHE A 79 -9.97 -33.72 19.35
C PHE A 79 -8.74 -34.57 19.64
N GLY A 80 -7.78 -34.02 20.39
CA GLY A 80 -6.49 -34.63 20.66
C GLY A 80 -5.43 -34.31 19.61
N PHE A 81 -5.64 -33.29 18.77
CA PHE A 81 -4.65 -32.87 17.78
C PHE A 81 -3.36 -32.42 18.49
N ASP A 82 -2.28 -33.15 18.25
CA ASP A 82 -1.02 -32.95 18.94
C ASP A 82 0.18 -32.71 18.00
N HIS A 83 1.35 -32.62 18.60
CA HIS A 83 2.60 -32.39 17.89
C HIS A 83 3.03 -33.57 17.00
N GLY A 84 2.65 -34.80 17.34
CA GLY A 84 2.87 -35.99 16.51
C GLY A 84 2.01 -35.97 15.25
N ASP A 85 0.76 -35.56 15.39
CA ASP A 85 -0.17 -35.33 14.28
C ASP A 85 0.33 -34.21 13.37
N LEU A 86 0.79 -33.08 13.93
CA LEU A 86 1.38 -31.98 13.18
C LEU A 86 2.57 -32.44 12.33
N ARG A 87 3.53 -33.18 12.93
CA ARG A 87 4.66 -33.78 12.21
C ARG A 87 4.20 -34.69 11.08
N ARG A 88 3.17 -35.52 11.32
CA ARG A 88 2.64 -36.44 10.31
C ARG A 88 2.02 -35.71 9.12
N LEU A 89 1.25 -34.65 9.37
CA LEU A 89 0.56 -33.89 8.32
C LEU A 89 1.51 -33.01 7.50
N THR A 90 2.61 -32.55 8.09
CA THR A 90 3.59 -31.66 7.45
C THR A 90 4.77 -32.38 6.81
N ARG A 91 4.97 -33.68 7.05
CA ARG A 91 6.12 -34.47 6.56
C ARG A 91 6.42 -34.38 5.06
N LYS A 92 5.40 -34.14 4.23
CA LYS A 92 5.52 -34.06 2.75
C LYS A 92 5.50 -32.62 2.21
N LEU A 93 5.55 -31.62 3.09
CA LEU A 93 5.55 -30.22 2.72
C LEU A 93 6.99 -29.69 2.69
N ASP A 94 7.22 -28.69 1.84
CA ASP A 94 8.50 -28.03 1.71
C ASP A 94 8.69 -26.94 2.79
N ALA A 95 9.94 -26.49 2.95
CA ALA A 95 10.31 -25.56 4.01
C ALA A 95 9.63 -24.19 3.86
N ASP A 96 9.19 -23.80 2.67
CA ASP A 96 8.53 -22.51 2.41
C ASP A 96 7.01 -22.63 2.27
N ASP A 97 6.46 -23.85 2.39
CA ASP A 97 5.03 -24.09 2.25
C ASP A 97 4.20 -23.41 3.35
N GLU A 98 2.98 -23.06 2.97
CA GLU A 98 1.93 -22.55 3.83
C GLU A 98 0.89 -23.64 4.08
N VAL A 99 0.54 -23.93 5.33
CA VAL A 99 -0.47 -24.96 5.64
C VAL A 99 -1.42 -24.51 6.73
N MET A 100 -2.70 -24.80 6.57
CA MET A 100 -3.75 -24.42 7.52
C MET A 100 -4.39 -25.64 8.18
N PHE A 101 -4.60 -25.56 9.49
CA PHE A 101 -5.28 -26.56 10.31
C PHE A 101 -6.53 -25.94 10.93
N VAL A 102 -7.70 -26.54 10.68
CA VAL A 102 -8.98 -26.08 11.20
C VAL A 102 -9.53 -27.09 12.20
N GLY A 103 -9.59 -26.72 13.47
CA GLY A 103 -9.97 -27.64 14.54
C GLY A 103 -10.51 -26.95 15.80
N HIS A 104 -10.24 -27.55 16.95
CA HIS A 104 -10.94 -27.26 18.20
C HIS A 104 -10.00 -26.87 19.34
N ASN A 105 -10.56 -26.23 20.36
CA ASN A 105 -9.88 -26.09 21.64
C ASN A 105 -10.24 -27.27 22.55
N PRO A 106 -9.34 -27.66 23.48
CA PRO A 106 -8.11 -26.95 23.88
C PRO A 106 -6.93 -27.11 22.92
N ASP A 107 -6.92 -28.17 22.12
CA ASP A 107 -5.79 -28.64 21.27
C ASP A 107 -5.13 -27.53 20.45
N MET A 108 -5.91 -26.70 19.74
CA MET A 108 -5.36 -25.58 18.96
C MET A 108 -4.58 -24.58 19.83
N SER A 109 -5.07 -24.27 21.03
CA SER A 109 -4.37 -23.36 21.93
C SER A 109 -3.14 -24.02 22.54
N LEU A 110 -3.26 -25.30 22.95
CA LEU A 110 -2.13 -26.04 23.52
C LEU A 110 -1.00 -26.18 22.52
N LEU A 111 -1.27 -26.59 21.28
CA LEU A 111 -0.25 -26.80 20.27
C LEU A 111 0.46 -25.49 19.88
N VAL A 112 -0.28 -24.39 19.76
CA VAL A 112 0.33 -23.06 19.53
C VAL A 112 1.19 -22.65 20.73
N SER A 113 0.71 -22.88 21.96
CA SER A 113 1.47 -22.58 23.19
C SER A 113 2.75 -23.43 23.28
N GLU A 114 2.68 -24.72 22.97
CA GLU A 114 3.81 -25.65 22.97
C GLU A 114 4.88 -25.24 21.94
N LEU A 115 4.47 -24.94 20.71
CA LEU A 115 5.40 -24.54 19.64
C LEU A 115 6.13 -23.23 19.94
N THR A 116 5.49 -22.32 20.68
CA THR A 116 5.97 -20.94 20.86
C THR A 116 6.53 -20.67 22.26
N GLY A 117 6.30 -21.57 23.22
CA GLY A 117 6.62 -21.38 24.63
C GLY A 117 5.75 -20.32 25.34
N LEU A 118 4.65 -19.87 24.72
CA LEU A 118 3.76 -18.83 25.25
C LEU A 118 2.51 -19.42 25.90
N ASP A 119 1.97 -18.78 26.93
CA ASP A 119 0.63 -19.12 27.46
C ASP A 119 -0.45 -18.29 26.76
N LEU A 120 -1.20 -18.91 25.84
CA LEU A 120 -2.25 -18.25 25.09
C LEU A 120 -3.52 -19.09 24.90
N SER A 121 -4.60 -18.39 24.58
CA SER A 121 -5.92 -19.00 24.35
C SER A 121 -6.60 -18.45 23.11
N MET A 122 -6.91 -19.34 22.17
CA MET A 122 -7.59 -18.99 20.93
C MET A 122 -9.11 -18.92 21.11
N LYS A 123 -9.73 -17.79 20.76
CA LYS A 123 -11.19 -17.65 20.74
C LYS A 123 -11.79 -18.34 19.49
N LYS A 124 -13.06 -18.76 19.53
CA LYS A 124 -13.77 -19.39 18.39
C LYS A 124 -13.63 -18.52 17.13
N GLY A 125 -13.07 -19.04 16.03
CA GLY A 125 -12.79 -18.27 14.81
C GLY A 125 -11.52 -17.41 14.86
N GLY A 126 -10.64 -17.62 15.85
CA GLY A 126 -9.33 -16.97 15.90
C GLY A 126 -8.30 -17.73 15.07
N LEU A 127 -7.38 -17.00 14.44
CA LEU A 127 -6.33 -17.53 13.56
C LEU A 127 -4.95 -17.14 14.11
N ALA A 128 -4.06 -18.11 14.26
CA ALA A 128 -2.64 -17.88 14.56
C ALA A 128 -1.78 -18.22 13.35
N ARG A 129 -0.71 -17.46 13.12
CA ARG A 129 0.39 -17.84 12.23
C ARG A 129 1.64 -18.09 13.05
N ILE A 130 2.24 -19.26 12.85
CA ILE A 130 3.52 -19.64 13.40
C ILE A 130 4.48 -19.91 12.25
N ASP A 131 5.65 -19.31 12.28
CA ASP A 131 6.72 -19.61 11.33
C ASP A 131 7.72 -20.56 11.99
N VAL A 132 7.94 -21.73 11.38
CA VAL A 132 8.93 -22.72 11.84
C VAL A 132 10.15 -22.68 10.94
N LEU A 133 11.35 -22.69 11.54
CA LEU A 133 12.62 -22.63 10.82
C LEU A 133 13.04 -24.04 10.38
N GLY A 134 13.21 -24.23 9.06
CA GLY A 134 13.60 -25.52 8.49
C GLY A 134 12.44 -26.52 8.38
N ARG A 135 12.76 -27.82 8.43
CA ARG A 135 11.79 -28.93 8.28
C ARG A 135 11.31 -29.52 9.60
N SER A 136 11.93 -29.17 10.72
CA SER A 136 11.43 -29.61 12.02
C SER A 136 10.31 -28.69 12.47
N VAL A 137 9.20 -29.28 12.91
CA VAL A 137 8.04 -28.55 13.44
C VAL A 137 8.04 -28.59 14.97
N ASP A 138 9.21 -28.65 15.61
CA ASP A 138 9.38 -28.79 17.06
C ASP A 138 9.19 -27.47 17.84
N GLU A 139 9.60 -26.36 17.23
CA GLU A 139 9.51 -25.01 17.79
C GLU A 139 9.19 -24.03 16.65
N GLY A 140 8.54 -22.92 16.97
CA GLY A 140 8.19 -21.89 16.00
C GLY A 140 7.93 -20.53 16.61
N GLU A 141 8.07 -19.50 15.77
CA GLU A 141 7.84 -18.11 16.16
C GLU A 141 6.37 -17.74 15.90
N LEU A 142 5.67 -17.27 16.94
CA LEU A 142 4.34 -16.68 16.78
C LEU A 142 4.46 -15.33 16.05
N VAL A 143 4.18 -15.31 14.75
CA VAL A 143 4.22 -14.08 13.95
C VAL A 143 3.03 -13.18 14.27
N TRP A 144 1.83 -13.77 14.42
CA TRP A 144 0.63 -13.05 14.86
C TRP A 144 -0.49 -13.99 15.30
N LEU A 145 -1.39 -13.46 16.15
CA LEU A 145 -2.65 -14.08 16.55
C LEU A 145 -3.79 -13.07 16.36
N ILE A 146 -4.70 -13.37 15.44
CA ILE A 146 -5.85 -12.51 15.13
C ILE A 146 -7.08 -13.02 15.84
N ALA A 147 -7.56 -12.23 16.81
CA ALA A 147 -8.83 -12.49 17.47
C ALA A 147 -10.01 -12.25 16.52
N PRO A 148 -11.15 -12.95 16.68
CA PRO A 148 -12.29 -12.83 15.76
C PRO A 148 -12.85 -11.41 15.61
N LYS A 149 -12.81 -10.61 16.68
CA LYS A 149 -13.26 -9.20 16.65
C LYS A 149 -12.37 -8.33 15.77
N VAL A 150 -11.09 -8.68 15.64
CA VAL A 150 -10.14 -7.99 14.76
C VAL A 150 -10.49 -8.28 13.30
N PHE A 151 -10.87 -9.51 12.96
CA PHE A 151 -11.42 -9.82 11.63
C PHE A 151 -12.70 -9.03 11.34
N ASP A 152 -13.59 -8.87 12.31
CA ASP A 152 -14.80 -8.04 12.15
C ASP A 152 -14.43 -6.57 11.85
N ALA A 153 -13.50 -6.00 12.62
CA ALA A 153 -13.02 -4.62 12.42
C ALA A 153 -12.32 -4.43 11.06
N LEU A 154 -11.41 -5.33 10.71
CA LEU A 154 -10.74 -5.34 9.40
C LEU A 154 -11.75 -5.54 8.26
N GLY A 155 -12.78 -6.36 8.46
CA GLY A 155 -13.87 -6.56 7.50
C GLY A 155 -14.76 -5.34 7.30
N MET A 156 -14.99 -4.54 8.35
CA MET A 156 -15.71 -3.26 8.27
C MET A 156 -14.86 -2.21 7.58
N ALA A 157 -13.61 -2.04 8.00
CA ALA A 157 -12.63 -1.19 7.32
C ALA A 157 -12.48 -1.60 5.85
N ALA A 158 -12.52 -2.89 5.54
CA ALA A 158 -12.49 -3.44 4.18
C ALA A 158 -13.73 -3.16 3.33
N LYS A 159 -14.90 -2.91 3.94
CA LYS A 159 -16.13 -2.49 3.25
C LYS A 159 -16.17 -0.99 3.01
N GLU A 160 -15.67 -0.21 3.98
CA GLU A 160 -15.49 1.24 3.83
C GLU A 160 -14.37 1.54 2.84
N ALA A 161 -13.26 0.81 2.95
CA ALA A 161 -12.23 0.72 1.93
C ALA A 161 -12.79 0.11 0.66
N GLY A 162 -13.71 -0.86 0.68
CA GLY A 162 -14.40 -1.41 -0.51
C GLY A 162 -15.15 -0.33 -1.31
N LYS A 163 -15.83 0.59 -0.63
CA LYS A 163 -16.43 1.79 -1.24
C LYS A 163 -15.38 2.79 -1.72
N ARG A 164 -14.21 2.86 -1.07
CA ARG A 164 -13.04 3.60 -1.56
C ARG A 164 -12.25 2.84 -2.64
N ASP A 165 -12.39 1.52 -2.73
CA ASP A 165 -11.62 0.57 -3.54
C ASP A 165 -12.34 0.32 -4.86
N ASP A 166 -13.67 0.38 -4.90
CA ASP A 166 -14.37 0.53 -6.19
C ASP A 166 -14.06 1.93 -6.79
N ALA A 167 -13.72 2.91 -5.96
CA ALA A 167 -13.09 4.18 -6.39
C ALA A 167 -11.55 4.10 -6.58
N LEU A 168 -10.88 3.00 -6.19
CA LEU A 168 -9.44 2.75 -6.47
C LEU A 168 -9.22 1.70 -7.57
N LYS A 169 -10.17 0.82 -7.89
CA LYS A 169 -10.18 -0.11 -9.04
C LYS A 169 -10.35 0.63 -10.35
N ALA A 170 -10.73 1.89 -10.28
CA ALA A 170 -10.57 2.87 -11.34
C ALA A 170 -9.15 3.48 -11.37
N THR A 171 -8.10 2.82 -10.83
CA THR A 171 -6.71 3.23 -11.12
C THR A 171 -6.30 2.68 -12.49
N PRO A 172 -5.94 3.55 -13.45
CA PRO A 172 -5.26 3.16 -14.67
C PRO A 172 -4.06 2.26 -14.42
N ALA A 173 -3.75 1.43 -15.43
CA ALA A 173 -2.63 0.51 -15.50
C ALA A 173 -1.48 0.93 -14.57
N GLN A 174 -1.20 0.14 -13.54
CA GLN A 174 -0.02 0.35 -12.71
C GLN A 174 1.19 0.33 -13.66
N LYS A 175 1.78 1.52 -13.88
CA LYS A 175 3.03 1.66 -14.64
C LYS A 175 4.17 1.17 -13.77
N THR A 176 4.21 -0.13 -13.55
CA THR A 176 5.30 -0.78 -12.82
C THR A 176 6.56 -0.64 -13.67
N PRO A 177 7.57 0.12 -13.21
CA PRO A 177 8.79 0.30 -13.96
C PRO A 177 9.59 -1.01 -13.93
N ALA A 178 10.25 -1.35 -15.04
CA ALA A 178 11.31 -2.35 -15.00
C ALA A 178 12.52 -1.73 -14.27
N THR A 179 12.88 -2.27 -13.11
CA THR A 179 14.00 -1.76 -12.30
C THR A 179 15.09 -2.81 -12.20
N SER A 180 16.35 -2.38 -12.26
CA SER A 180 17.51 -3.26 -12.08
C SER A 180 17.75 -3.63 -10.61
N GLN A 181 17.10 -2.93 -9.68
CA GLN A 181 17.23 -3.10 -8.24
C GLN A 181 15.85 -2.99 -7.56
N PRO A 182 15.66 -3.59 -6.36
CA PRO A 182 14.43 -3.44 -5.60
C PRO A 182 14.25 -1.99 -5.15
N LEU A 183 13.00 -1.50 -5.15
CA LEU A 183 12.63 -0.15 -4.77
C LEU A 183 11.48 -0.18 -3.76
N HIS A 184 11.39 0.84 -2.90
CA HIS A 184 10.22 1.02 -2.04
C HIS A 184 8.94 1.15 -2.88
N SER A 185 7.83 0.57 -2.41
CA SER A 185 6.57 0.50 -3.15
C SER A 185 6.03 1.86 -3.59
N LEU A 186 6.16 2.89 -2.76
CA LEU A 186 5.78 4.27 -3.13
C LEU A 186 6.62 4.78 -4.32
N ILE A 187 7.92 4.52 -4.36
CA ILE A 187 8.79 4.96 -5.46
C ILE A 187 8.46 4.18 -6.74
N GLN A 188 8.19 2.87 -6.61
CA GLN A 188 7.76 2.02 -7.73
C GLN A 188 6.42 2.45 -8.30
N ARG A 189 5.45 2.84 -7.46
CA ARG A 189 4.11 3.26 -7.90
C ARG A 189 4.08 4.68 -8.44
N ARG A 190 4.99 5.55 -7.98
CA ARG A 190 4.98 6.98 -8.33
C ARG A 190 5.16 7.20 -9.82
N TRP A 191 4.20 7.88 -10.42
CA TRP A 191 4.30 8.46 -11.76
C TRP A 191 3.54 9.79 -11.84
N SER A 192 3.66 10.50 -12.96
CA SER A 192 3.09 11.85 -13.15
C SER A 192 2.00 11.79 -14.22
N PRO A 193 0.76 11.40 -13.87
CA PRO A 193 -0.35 11.30 -14.81
C PRO A 193 -0.82 12.69 -15.24
N VAL A 194 -1.49 12.75 -16.38
CA VAL A 194 -2.24 13.93 -16.85
C VAL A 194 -3.76 13.71 -16.79
N GLY A 195 -4.22 12.46 -16.61
CA GLY A 195 -5.64 12.14 -16.42
C GLY A 195 -6.07 12.25 -14.95
N PHE A 196 -6.82 13.31 -14.61
CA PHE A 196 -7.36 13.53 -13.27
C PHE A 196 -8.89 13.41 -13.24
N ASP A 197 -9.40 12.82 -12.16
CA ASP A 197 -10.82 12.81 -11.84
C ASP A 197 -11.24 14.19 -11.32
N ARG A 198 -11.95 14.94 -12.16
CA ARG A 198 -12.42 16.29 -11.86
C ARG A 198 -13.42 16.33 -10.71
N GLU A 199 -14.19 15.26 -10.51
CA GLU A 199 -15.31 15.23 -9.55
C GLU A 199 -14.84 14.86 -8.13
N ARG A 200 -13.56 14.55 -7.96
CA ARG A 200 -13.02 14.07 -6.69
C ARG A 200 -12.04 15.05 -6.07
N ASP A 201 -12.50 15.73 -5.02
CA ASP A 201 -11.70 16.67 -4.26
C ASP A 201 -10.72 16.00 -3.27
N ILE A 202 -9.63 16.71 -2.97
CA ILE A 202 -8.71 16.38 -1.88
C ILE A 202 -9.19 17.10 -0.62
N ASP A 203 -9.50 16.34 0.42
CA ASP A 203 -9.96 16.93 1.69
C ASP A 203 -8.82 17.67 2.41
N ARG A 204 -9.21 18.59 3.31
CA ARG A 204 -8.27 19.45 4.04
C ARG A 204 -7.24 18.66 4.85
N ALA A 205 -7.62 17.56 5.49
CA ALA A 205 -6.69 16.79 6.32
C ALA A 205 -5.61 16.12 5.46
N THR A 206 -6.02 15.56 4.32
CA THR A 206 -5.10 14.99 3.33
C THR A 206 -4.16 16.05 2.76
N LEU A 207 -4.68 17.21 2.33
CA LEU A 207 -3.84 18.29 1.80
C LEU A 207 -2.83 18.83 2.83
N LEU A 208 -3.25 18.97 4.10
CA LEU A 208 -2.34 19.37 5.17
C LEU A 208 -1.27 18.32 5.45
N SER A 209 -1.61 17.03 5.43
CA SER A 209 -0.63 15.95 5.57
C SER A 209 0.42 15.99 4.47
N ILE A 210 0.02 16.25 3.23
CA ILE A 210 0.90 16.38 2.06
C ILE A 210 1.87 17.56 2.22
N LEU A 211 1.37 18.73 2.65
CA LEU A 211 2.21 19.91 2.88
C LEU A 211 3.12 19.77 4.11
N GLU A 212 2.65 19.07 5.14
CA GLU A 212 3.44 18.76 6.34
C GLU A 212 4.65 17.87 5.99
N ALA A 213 4.48 16.89 5.09
CA ALA A 213 5.61 16.11 4.60
C ALA A 213 6.63 17.00 3.87
N ALA A 214 6.18 17.97 3.06
CA ALA A 214 7.11 18.92 2.43
C ALA A 214 7.91 19.74 3.45
N ARG A 215 7.27 20.13 4.56
CA ARG A 215 7.88 20.91 5.65
C ARG A 215 9.03 20.17 6.34
N TRP A 216 9.00 18.84 6.38
CA TRP A 216 10.00 18.00 7.06
C TRP A 216 11.22 17.64 6.20
N ALA A 217 11.32 18.19 4.98
CA ALA A 217 12.49 17.97 4.15
C ALA A 217 13.76 18.54 4.78
N ALA A 218 14.88 17.89 4.51
CA ALA A 218 16.19 18.44 4.86
C ALA A 218 16.47 19.68 4.01
N SER A 219 17.16 20.67 4.58
CA SER A 219 17.65 21.84 3.86
C SER A 219 19.02 22.27 4.37
N SER A 220 19.82 22.85 3.49
CA SER A 220 21.12 23.43 3.82
C SER A 220 20.96 24.45 4.95
N SER A 221 21.72 24.27 6.03
CA SER A 221 21.65 25.10 7.25
C SER A 221 20.23 25.26 7.84
N ASN A 222 19.34 24.31 7.57
CA ASN A 222 17.92 24.35 7.95
C ASN A 222 17.18 25.63 7.48
N LEU A 223 17.60 26.22 6.35
CA LEU A 223 17.04 27.48 5.85
C LEU A 223 15.59 27.35 5.36
N GLN A 224 15.13 26.14 5.03
CA GLN A 224 13.74 25.84 4.64
C GLN A 224 13.21 26.83 3.58
N PRO A 225 13.86 26.92 2.40
CA PRO A 225 13.64 28.00 1.44
C PRO A 225 12.29 27.90 0.70
N TRP A 226 11.58 26.79 0.83
CA TRP A 226 10.34 26.51 0.11
C TRP A 226 9.14 27.34 0.61
N ARG A 227 8.35 27.85 -0.32
CA ARG A 227 7.01 28.40 -0.11
C ARG A 227 6.07 27.80 -1.14
N PHE A 228 4.80 27.64 -0.79
CA PHE A 228 3.77 27.08 -1.67
C PHE A 228 2.57 28.02 -1.72
N ILE A 229 2.16 28.39 -2.92
CA ILE A 229 0.88 29.05 -3.20
C ILE A 229 -0.07 27.94 -3.64
N VAL A 230 -1.18 27.72 -2.92
CA VAL A 230 -2.03 26.52 -3.07
C VAL A 230 -3.48 26.91 -3.34
N ALA A 231 -4.07 26.34 -4.39
CA ALA A 231 -5.44 26.57 -4.82
C ALA A 231 -6.20 25.24 -4.95
N PRO A 232 -6.95 24.82 -3.91
CA PRO A 232 -7.93 23.76 -4.07
C PRO A 232 -9.04 24.20 -5.03
N ARG A 233 -9.57 23.26 -5.83
CA ARG A 233 -10.67 23.51 -6.78
C ARG A 233 -11.91 24.11 -6.11
N ALA A 234 -12.19 23.71 -4.87
CA ALA A 234 -13.29 24.28 -4.08
C ALA A 234 -13.19 25.81 -3.92
N ASN A 235 -11.99 26.40 -4.06
CA ASN A 235 -11.80 27.83 -4.20
C ASN A 235 -11.61 28.20 -5.68
N GLU A 236 -12.71 28.17 -6.44
CA GLU A 236 -12.70 28.35 -7.89
C GLU A 236 -11.97 29.64 -8.36
N PRO A 237 -12.15 30.83 -7.75
CA PRO A 237 -11.41 32.03 -8.17
C PRO A 237 -9.89 31.86 -8.08
N GLU A 238 -9.41 31.26 -6.99
CA GLU A 238 -7.99 31.02 -6.76
C GLU A 238 -7.45 29.90 -7.66
N PHE A 239 -8.26 28.87 -7.91
CA PHE A 239 -7.92 27.80 -8.85
C PHE A 239 -7.74 28.33 -10.28
N GLN A 240 -8.69 29.15 -10.75
CA GLN A 240 -8.62 29.79 -12.07
C GLN A 240 -7.45 30.77 -12.17
N LYS A 241 -7.11 31.45 -11.07
CA LYS A 241 -5.93 32.33 -10.97
C LYS A 241 -4.64 31.55 -11.25
N ILE A 242 -4.39 30.42 -10.55
CA ILE A 242 -3.22 29.56 -10.84
C ILE A 242 -3.29 28.96 -12.24
N LEU A 243 -4.46 28.47 -12.67
CA LEU A 243 -4.63 27.87 -14.00
C LEU A 243 -4.22 28.83 -15.11
N SER A 244 -4.59 30.12 -14.99
CA SER A 244 -4.25 31.17 -15.97
C SER A 244 -2.74 31.43 -16.11
N ILE A 245 -1.93 31.01 -15.15
CA ILE A 245 -0.47 31.17 -15.14
C ILE A 245 0.23 29.99 -15.86
N LEU A 246 -0.46 28.88 -16.07
CA LEU A 246 0.10 27.73 -16.80
C LEU A 246 0.14 28.02 -18.31
N ARG A 247 1.03 27.37 -19.05
CA ARG A 247 0.98 27.38 -20.53
C ARG A 247 -0.23 26.57 -21.00
N GLU A 248 -0.79 26.92 -22.15
CA GLU A 248 -2.03 26.32 -22.70
C GLU A 248 -1.98 24.78 -22.76
N GLY A 249 -0.85 24.21 -23.18
CA GLY A 249 -0.63 22.77 -23.19
C GLY A 249 -0.84 22.12 -21.82
N ASN A 250 -0.41 22.79 -20.75
CA ASN A 250 -0.64 22.32 -19.38
C ASN A 250 -2.06 22.61 -18.87
N GLN A 251 -2.64 23.76 -19.22
CA GLN A 251 -4.01 24.09 -18.82
C GLN A 251 -5.01 23.03 -19.26
N SER A 252 -4.85 22.51 -20.49
CA SER A 252 -5.79 21.55 -21.09
C SER A 252 -6.10 20.32 -20.23
N TRP A 253 -5.12 19.83 -19.45
CA TRP A 253 -5.30 18.69 -18.56
C TRP A 253 -5.28 19.08 -17.07
N ALA A 254 -4.46 20.07 -16.69
CA ALA A 254 -4.34 20.51 -15.30
C ALA A 254 -5.65 21.14 -14.79
N GLN A 255 -6.49 21.66 -15.68
CA GLN A 255 -7.84 22.11 -15.37
C GLN A 255 -8.76 21.02 -14.81
N HIS A 256 -8.36 19.75 -14.78
CA HIS A 256 -9.10 18.64 -14.17
C HIS A 256 -8.55 18.22 -12.79
N ALA A 257 -7.43 18.78 -12.34
CA ALA A 257 -6.83 18.46 -11.05
C ALA A 257 -7.69 18.93 -9.86
N ALA A 258 -7.57 18.30 -8.70
CA ALA A 258 -8.28 18.74 -7.48
C ALA A 258 -7.61 19.96 -6.81
N VAL A 259 -6.29 20.09 -6.96
CA VAL A 259 -5.51 21.20 -6.43
C VAL A 259 -4.47 21.62 -7.47
N LEU A 260 -4.30 22.93 -7.65
CA LEU A 260 -3.13 23.52 -8.31
C LEU A 260 -2.26 24.23 -7.27
N MET A 261 -0.95 24.25 -7.48
CA MET A 261 -0.04 25.01 -6.65
C MET A 261 1.16 25.54 -7.43
N ILE A 262 1.76 26.62 -6.94
CA ILE A 262 3.07 27.11 -7.38
C ILE A 262 4.05 26.92 -6.23
N ALA A 263 5.15 26.22 -6.51
CA ALA A 263 6.27 26.07 -5.60
C ALA A 263 7.29 27.20 -5.87
N VAL A 264 7.64 27.90 -4.80
CA VAL A 264 8.48 29.10 -4.81
C VAL A 264 9.67 28.85 -3.88
N THR A 265 10.85 29.37 -4.23
CA THR A 265 12.05 29.26 -3.39
C THR A 265 12.65 30.61 -3.04
N HIS A 266 13.13 30.77 -1.81
CA HIS A 266 13.88 31.96 -1.38
C HIS A 266 15.33 31.86 -1.90
N LYS A 267 15.76 32.84 -2.71
CA LYS A 267 17.05 32.82 -3.42
C LYS A 267 18.24 33.16 -2.54
N PHE A 268 18.03 33.71 -1.34
CA PHE A 268 19.11 34.23 -0.51
C PHE A 268 19.15 33.55 0.86
N ARG A 269 20.35 33.36 1.42
CA ARG A 269 20.55 32.83 2.79
C ARG A 269 20.84 33.92 3.81
N ALA A 270 21.24 35.09 3.33
CA ALA A 270 21.44 36.33 4.06
C ALA A 270 21.29 37.49 3.05
N PRO A 271 21.16 38.76 3.49
CA PRO A 271 21.08 39.90 2.57
C PRO A 271 22.21 39.86 1.54
N ASP A 272 21.85 39.90 0.26
CA ASP A 272 22.75 39.85 -0.89
C ASP A 272 23.66 38.61 -1.00
N VAL A 273 23.39 37.56 -0.21
CA VAL A 273 24.13 36.29 -0.25
C VAL A 273 23.25 35.20 -0.83
N GLU A 274 23.51 34.84 -2.09
CA GLU A 274 22.79 33.78 -2.82
C GLU A 274 22.80 32.44 -2.05
N ASN A 275 21.66 31.78 -2.04
CA ASN A 275 21.48 30.40 -1.60
C ASN A 275 21.48 29.47 -2.81
N ARG A 276 22.66 28.99 -3.20
CA ARG A 276 22.83 28.06 -4.33
C ARG A 276 22.11 26.72 -4.14
N HIS A 277 21.76 26.34 -2.90
CA HIS A 277 21.03 25.11 -2.60
C HIS A 277 19.51 25.28 -2.59
N ALA A 278 18.99 26.50 -2.78
CA ALA A 278 17.58 26.80 -2.62
C ALA A 278 16.67 25.91 -3.49
N SER A 279 16.98 25.78 -4.79
CA SER A 279 16.24 24.94 -5.73
C SER A 279 16.42 23.44 -5.48
N HIS A 280 17.62 23.01 -5.06
CA HIS A 280 17.87 21.64 -4.63
C HIS A 280 16.99 21.26 -3.42
N ASP A 281 16.97 22.11 -2.41
CA ASP A 281 16.20 21.90 -1.17
C ASP A 281 14.69 21.95 -1.43
N LEU A 282 14.23 22.83 -2.34
CA LEU A 282 12.85 22.81 -2.83
C LEU A 282 12.51 21.47 -3.50
N GLY A 283 13.43 20.90 -4.29
CA GLY A 283 13.28 19.58 -4.89
C GLY A 283 13.10 18.46 -3.86
N LEU A 284 13.84 18.51 -2.75
CA LEU A 284 13.66 17.57 -1.63
C LEU A 284 12.28 17.69 -0.99
N ALA A 285 11.82 18.91 -0.72
CA ALA A 285 10.49 19.18 -0.18
C ALA A 285 9.37 18.66 -1.10
N ILE A 286 9.48 18.92 -2.40
CA ILE A 286 8.52 18.42 -3.40
C ILE A 286 8.58 16.88 -3.49
N SER A 287 9.77 16.27 -3.37
CA SER A 287 9.89 14.81 -3.39
C SER A 287 9.17 14.15 -2.20
N GLN A 288 9.28 14.71 -0.99
CA GLN A 288 8.55 14.21 0.18
C GLN A 288 7.04 14.43 0.03
N LEU A 289 6.63 15.60 -0.45
CA LEU A 289 5.25 15.93 -0.78
C LEU A 289 4.63 14.87 -1.71
N VAL A 290 5.35 14.51 -2.77
CA VAL A 290 4.90 13.53 -3.78
C VAL A 290 4.70 12.14 -3.17
N LEU A 291 5.63 11.69 -2.33
CA LEU A 291 5.53 10.38 -1.69
C LEU A 291 4.37 10.34 -0.67
N GLN A 292 4.17 11.42 0.09
CA GLN A 292 3.05 11.54 1.02
C GLN A 292 1.71 11.61 0.28
N ALA A 293 1.63 12.32 -0.84
CA ALA A 293 0.43 12.35 -1.67
C ALA A 293 0.08 10.95 -2.16
N LEU A 294 1.07 10.18 -2.63
CA LEU A 294 0.85 8.83 -3.14
C LEU A 294 0.42 7.83 -2.05
N ASP A 295 0.87 8.02 -0.81
CA ASP A 295 0.38 7.27 0.35
C ASP A 295 -1.14 7.45 0.56
N HIS A 296 -1.65 8.66 0.27
CA HIS A 296 -3.08 8.98 0.22
C HIS A 296 -3.75 8.64 -1.14
N ASN A 297 -3.05 7.98 -2.06
CA ASN A 297 -3.47 7.73 -3.44
C ASN A 297 -3.77 8.99 -4.27
N VAL A 298 -3.18 10.13 -3.88
CA VAL A 298 -3.18 11.37 -4.65
C VAL A 298 -1.95 11.39 -5.54
N TYR A 299 -2.15 11.64 -6.83
CA TYR A 299 -1.08 11.75 -7.81
C TYR A 299 -0.65 13.20 -7.99
N VAL A 300 0.63 13.39 -8.29
CA VAL A 300 1.26 14.71 -8.39
C VAL A 300 1.98 14.85 -9.74
N HIS A 301 1.76 15.96 -10.42
CA HIS A 301 2.43 16.30 -11.68
C HIS A 301 3.08 17.68 -11.61
N GLN A 302 4.42 17.72 -11.63
CA GLN A 302 5.21 18.95 -11.68
C GLN A 302 5.35 19.49 -13.12
N MET A 303 5.24 20.80 -13.28
CA MET A 303 5.19 21.49 -14.56
C MET A 303 6.18 22.66 -14.59
N GLY A 304 7.18 22.58 -15.47
CA GLY A 304 7.98 23.74 -15.87
C GLY A 304 7.26 24.66 -16.87
N GLY A 305 6.20 24.16 -17.53
CA GLY A 305 5.41 24.92 -18.51
C GLY A 305 4.41 25.88 -17.86
N PHE A 306 4.88 26.90 -17.16
CA PHE A 306 4.10 28.03 -16.64
C PHE A 306 4.82 29.35 -16.93
N TYR A 307 4.22 30.48 -16.56
CA TYR A 307 4.79 31.82 -16.72
C TYR A 307 5.25 32.40 -15.36
N PRO A 308 6.55 32.29 -14.98
CA PRO A 308 7.04 32.75 -13.67
C PRO A 308 6.82 34.24 -13.43
N ASP A 309 6.99 35.10 -14.45
CA ASP A 309 6.78 36.54 -14.30
C ASP A 309 5.30 36.88 -14.09
N LYS A 310 4.40 36.15 -14.76
CA LYS A 310 2.97 36.26 -14.50
C LYS A 310 2.61 35.77 -13.10
N ALA A 311 3.21 34.67 -12.62
CA ALA A 311 3.03 34.23 -11.23
C ALA A 311 3.45 35.33 -10.25
N ARG A 312 4.58 35.98 -10.52
CA ARG A 312 5.11 37.06 -9.70
C ARG A 312 4.17 38.25 -9.63
N GLU A 313 3.73 38.74 -10.79
CA GLU A 313 2.79 39.87 -10.90
C GLU A 313 1.46 39.56 -10.18
N VAL A 314 0.91 38.37 -10.40
CA VAL A 314 -0.44 37.99 -9.95
C VAL A 314 -0.52 37.71 -8.44
N TYR A 315 0.62 37.36 -7.81
CA TYR A 315 0.71 37.04 -6.39
C TYR A 315 1.63 37.95 -5.59
N ASP A 316 2.09 39.06 -6.20
CA ASP A 316 3.02 40.01 -5.58
C ASP A 316 4.25 39.30 -4.97
N ILE A 317 4.81 38.33 -5.70
CA ILE A 317 5.93 37.52 -5.20
C ILE A 317 7.17 38.42 -5.12
N PRO A 318 7.81 38.57 -3.95
CA PRO A 318 8.93 39.49 -3.81
C PRO A 318 10.16 39.07 -4.64
N GLU A 319 11.06 40.02 -4.94
CA GLU A 319 12.21 39.78 -5.81
C GLU A 319 13.21 38.76 -5.29
N ASP A 320 13.29 38.56 -3.98
CA ASP A 320 14.11 37.54 -3.32
C ASP A 320 13.51 36.13 -3.42
N PHE A 321 12.29 36.00 -3.95
CA PHE A 321 11.62 34.73 -4.21
C PHE A 321 11.53 34.40 -5.71
N GLU A 322 11.73 33.13 -6.03
CA GLU A 322 11.65 32.61 -7.38
C GLU A 322 10.52 31.57 -7.50
N PRO A 323 9.47 31.85 -8.29
CA PRO A 323 8.50 30.84 -8.70
C PRO A 323 9.21 29.80 -9.56
N PHE A 324 9.28 28.55 -9.10
CA PHE A 324 10.19 27.55 -9.67
C PHE A 324 9.46 26.46 -10.47
N THR A 325 8.34 25.94 -9.95
CA THR A 325 7.53 24.93 -10.65
C THR A 325 6.06 25.06 -10.29
N ALA A 326 5.18 24.89 -11.26
CA ALA A 326 3.78 24.63 -10.99
C ALA A 326 3.55 23.15 -10.70
N ILE A 327 2.50 22.80 -9.97
CA ILE A 327 2.19 21.42 -9.60
C ILE A 327 0.67 21.21 -9.60
N ALA A 328 0.23 20.09 -10.17
CA ALA A 328 -1.16 19.62 -10.12
C ALA A 328 -1.25 18.39 -9.22
N LEU A 329 -2.29 18.34 -8.38
CA LEU A 329 -2.60 17.18 -7.54
C LEU A 329 -4.05 16.74 -7.77
N GLY A 330 -4.28 15.44 -7.80
CA GLY A 330 -5.62 14.88 -7.92
C GLY A 330 -5.62 13.37 -7.90
N TYR A 331 -6.81 12.80 -7.97
CA TYR A 331 -6.99 11.37 -8.13
C TYR A 331 -6.98 11.02 -9.61
N GLN A 332 -6.44 9.86 -9.93
CA GLN A 332 -6.39 9.40 -11.31
C GLN A 332 -7.76 8.89 -11.78
N THR A 333 -8.07 9.06 -13.06
CA THR A 333 -9.29 8.50 -13.68
C THR A 333 -8.96 7.60 -14.87
N LEU A 334 -9.79 6.58 -15.10
CA LEU A 334 -9.77 5.76 -16.32
C LEU A 334 -10.46 6.45 -17.51
N ASN A 335 -11.32 7.44 -17.26
CA ASN A 335 -11.98 8.18 -18.32
C ASN A 335 -11.02 9.27 -18.85
N LEU A 336 -10.36 8.96 -19.97
CA LEU A 336 -9.40 9.86 -20.63
C LEU A 336 -9.99 10.59 -21.85
N ASP A 337 -11.32 10.58 -22.00
CA ASP A 337 -11.99 11.19 -23.16
C ASP A 337 -11.79 12.72 -23.19
N HIS A 338 -11.57 13.32 -22.03
CA HIS A 338 -11.28 14.74 -21.87
C HIS A 338 -9.86 15.14 -22.29
N LEU A 339 -8.95 14.18 -22.46
CA LEU A 339 -7.57 14.45 -22.86
C LEU A 339 -7.42 14.57 -24.39
N SER A 340 -6.39 15.28 -24.85
CA SER A 340 -5.97 15.19 -26.25
C SER A 340 -5.37 13.82 -26.56
N GLU A 341 -5.25 13.48 -27.84
CA GLU A 341 -4.58 12.25 -28.27
C GLU A 341 -3.14 12.15 -27.75
N SER A 342 -2.35 13.22 -27.88
CA SER A 342 -0.98 13.25 -27.36
C SER A 342 -0.90 13.04 -25.84
N HIS A 343 -1.89 13.54 -25.08
CA HIS A 343 -1.96 13.31 -23.64
C HIS A 343 -2.36 11.87 -23.31
N ARG A 344 -3.28 11.26 -24.07
CA ARG A 344 -3.61 9.83 -23.91
C ARG A 344 -2.42 8.92 -24.20
N GLU A 345 -1.65 9.20 -25.25
CA GLU A 345 -0.43 8.44 -25.56
C GLU A 345 0.59 8.54 -24.42
N ARG A 346 0.82 9.74 -23.90
CA ARG A 346 1.70 9.97 -22.74
C ARG A 346 1.19 9.26 -21.48
N GLU A 347 -0.13 9.27 -21.27
CA GLU A 347 -0.79 8.56 -20.17
C GLU A 347 -0.63 7.04 -20.31
N GLY A 348 -0.55 6.48 -21.51
CA GLY A 348 -0.31 5.06 -21.76
C GLY A 348 1.17 4.63 -21.79
N ALA A 349 2.09 5.56 -22.05
CA ALA A 349 3.50 5.23 -22.29
C ALA A 349 4.19 4.58 -21.06
N PRO A 350 5.07 3.57 -21.27
CA PRO A 350 5.81 2.94 -20.19
C PRO A 350 6.80 3.92 -19.56
N ARG A 351 7.13 3.67 -18.29
CA ARG A 351 8.16 4.46 -17.60
C ARG A 351 9.54 3.96 -17.97
N GLN A 352 10.41 4.89 -18.33
CA GLN A 352 11.81 4.62 -18.63
C GLN A 352 12.72 5.57 -17.85
N ARG A 353 13.93 5.11 -17.54
CA ARG A 353 15.02 5.86 -16.93
C ARG A 353 16.32 5.44 -17.59
N GLN A 354 17.31 6.32 -17.59
CA GLN A 354 18.68 5.97 -17.96
C GLN A 354 19.18 4.84 -17.05
N ALA A 355 20.06 3.99 -17.58
CA ALA A 355 20.69 2.93 -16.80
C ALA A 355 21.60 3.52 -15.71
N LEU A 356 21.87 2.76 -14.64
CA LEU A 356 22.76 3.21 -13.55
C LEU A 356 24.16 3.59 -14.06
N ILE A 357 24.63 2.89 -15.10
CA ILE A 357 25.94 3.12 -15.73
C ILE A 357 26.09 4.53 -16.33
N GLU A 358 24.98 5.20 -16.64
CA GLU A 358 24.93 6.56 -17.21
C GLU A 358 24.96 7.65 -16.14
N MET A 359 24.76 7.31 -14.86
CA MET A 359 24.58 8.31 -13.78
C MET A 359 25.43 8.07 -12.53
N VAL A 360 26.04 6.89 -12.39
CA VAL A 360 26.88 6.53 -11.24
C VAL A 360 28.30 6.32 -11.70
N PHE A 361 29.19 7.25 -11.35
CA PHE A 361 30.59 7.25 -11.75
C PHE A 361 31.52 7.06 -10.54
N ASN A 362 32.69 6.45 -10.73
CA ASN A 362 33.75 6.38 -9.72
C ASN A 362 35.08 6.89 -10.30
N GLY A 363 35.95 7.41 -9.44
CA GLY A 363 37.29 7.91 -9.81
C GLY A 363 37.29 9.22 -10.64
N SER A 364 36.60 9.25 -11.77
CA SER A 364 36.48 10.42 -12.65
C SER A 364 35.12 10.48 -13.36
N TRP A 365 34.73 11.69 -13.77
CA TRP A 365 33.45 11.91 -14.46
C TRP A 365 33.36 11.11 -15.76
N GLY A 366 32.24 10.42 -15.98
CA GLY A 366 32.01 9.59 -17.16
C GLY A 366 32.64 8.19 -17.10
N GLN A 367 33.36 7.84 -16.02
CA GLN A 367 33.80 6.46 -15.78
C GLN A 367 32.79 5.75 -14.89
N PRO A 368 32.06 4.74 -15.40
CA PRO A 368 31.05 4.06 -14.59
C PRO A 368 31.63 3.40 -13.36
N ALA A 369 30.86 3.42 -12.27
CA ALA A 369 31.31 2.85 -11.03
C ALA A 369 31.58 1.34 -11.16
N ASP A 370 32.74 0.90 -10.68
CA ASP A 370 33.26 -0.47 -10.76
C ASP A 370 32.31 -1.53 -10.17
N PHE A 371 31.59 -1.20 -9.11
CA PHE A 371 30.60 -2.07 -8.48
C PHE A 371 29.33 -2.29 -9.31
N LEU A 372 29.16 -1.59 -10.44
CA LEU A 372 28.06 -1.83 -11.38
C LEU A 372 28.37 -2.96 -12.38
N ASN A 373 29.64 -3.36 -12.52
CA ASN A 373 30.01 -4.45 -13.42
C ASN A 373 29.73 -5.81 -12.75
N GLU A 374 28.86 -6.62 -13.36
CA GLU A 374 28.46 -7.95 -12.86
C GLU A 374 29.63 -8.94 -12.78
N SER A 375 30.74 -8.67 -13.47
CA SER A 375 31.94 -9.51 -13.53
C SER A 375 32.84 -9.49 -12.28
N ASN A 376 32.45 -8.79 -11.21
CA ASN A 376 33.19 -8.70 -9.93
C ASN A 376 32.46 -9.41 -8.75
N ARG A 377 31.46 -10.26 -9.01
CA ARG A 377 30.78 -11.07 -7.98
C ARG A 377 31.11 -12.55 -8.07
#